data_AF-A0A2K1FVP1-F1
#
_entry.id   AF-A0A2K1FVP1-F1
#
_cell.length_a   1.000
_cell.length_b   1.000
_cell.length_c   1.000
_cell.angle_alpha   90.00
_cell.angle_beta   90.00
_cell.angle_gamma   90.00
#
_symmetry.space_group_name_H-M   'P 1'
#
loop_
_entity.id
_entity.type
_entity.pdbx_description
1 polymer ?
#
loop_
_entity_poly.entity_id
_entity_poly.type
_entity_poly.pdbx_seq_one_letter_code
_entity_poly.pdbx_strand_id
1 'polypeptide(L)'
;MDFFSLLFHRGRSLVMWLIKQLHLVNAYISYFFSSLRKESYVRERWEGVIPLAGAKRLVVFVHYDRKGIVHDFARHYLRQLADSGFAIVFVSNAPTLGASEVDWLQRHCALILRRANVGYDFGAYKEGIAAIPDLATLDTLLLANDSVYGPLHHIAGVLERMEPETADVWGASDCWEFSFHLQSYFLVFHKPALQSPAFAEFWSKLRYVQSKTWIIMKYEVGLTRAMRQAGLRCRAAFPYRDAAAALIEAVVERDILSEGIDPVRKNFIQQVFRIINAGRPLNSTHFFWDYMIAQMDFPFLKRELLQKNPAHIPLLTYWERVVKQSTDYDTDLILRHLELSLKNRSV
;
A
#
# COMPACT_ATOMS: atom_id res chain seq x y z
N MET A 1 -12.74 39.48 -17.42
CA MET A 1 -12.45 38.23 -16.68
C MET A 1 -13.41 38.13 -15.52
N ASP A 2 -14.31 37.15 -15.60
CA ASP A 2 -15.66 37.18 -15.03
C ASP A 2 -15.74 37.00 -13.51
N PHE A 3 -16.48 37.90 -12.86
CA PHE A 3 -16.98 37.79 -11.48
C PHE A 3 -17.69 36.45 -11.22
N PHE A 4 -18.38 35.91 -12.23
CA PHE A 4 -19.03 34.59 -12.18
C PHE A 4 -18.05 33.42 -12.05
N SER A 5 -16.86 33.50 -12.67
CA SER A 5 -15.83 32.46 -12.54
C SER A 5 -15.25 32.40 -11.12
N LEU A 6 -15.12 33.56 -10.47
CA LEU A 6 -14.62 33.70 -9.10
C LEU A 6 -15.65 33.17 -8.07
N LEU A 7 -16.93 33.47 -8.28
CA LEU A 7 -18.02 32.96 -7.45
C LEU A 7 -18.17 31.43 -7.58
N PHE A 8 -18.05 30.90 -8.79
CA PHE A 8 -18.11 29.46 -9.06
C PHE A 8 -16.93 28.71 -8.43
N HIS A 9 -15.71 29.26 -8.51
CA HIS A 9 -14.54 28.71 -7.83
C HIS A 9 -14.66 28.73 -6.30
N ARG A 10 -15.16 29.83 -5.73
CA ARG A 10 -15.41 29.94 -4.28
C ARG A 10 -16.51 28.98 -3.83
N GLY A 11 -17.59 28.85 -4.59
CA GLY A 11 -18.66 27.87 -4.36
C GLY A 11 -18.16 26.43 -4.37
N ARG A 12 -17.36 26.04 -5.38
CA ARG A 12 -16.71 24.71 -5.42
C ARG A 12 -15.79 24.48 -4.23
N SER A 13 -15.00 25.48 -3.83
CA SER A 13 -14.11 25.35 -2.66
C SER A 13 -14.89 25.19 -1.35
N LEU A 14 -16.01 25.90 -1.18
CA LEU A 14 -16.88 25.79 -0.02
C LEU A 14 -17.57 24.42 0.05
N VAL A 15 -18.07 23.93 -1.09
CA VAL A 15 -18.67 22.58 -1.20
C VAL A 15 -17.63 21.50 -0.89
N MET A 16 -16.42 21.59 -1.45
CA MET A 16 -15.34 20.65 -1.12
C MET A 16 -14.93 20.72 0.36
N TRP A 17 -14.91 21.91 0.94
CA TRP A 17 -14.64 22.09 2.37
C TRP A 17 -15.75 21.46 3.23
N LEU A 18 -17.03 21.69 2.92
CA LEU A 18 -18.18 21.07 3.60
C LEU A 18 -18.15 19.54 3.50
N ILE A 19 -17.83 18.98 2.32
CA ILE A 19 -17.65 17.54 2.13
C ILE A 19 -16.53 17.01 3.03
N LYS A 20 -15.38 17.71 3.10
CA LYS A 20 -14.28 17.35 4.01
C LYS A 20 -14.72 17.39 5.48
N GLN A 21 -15.47 18.42 5.90
CA GLN A 21 -16.00 18.52 7.26
C GLN A 21 -16.99 17.39 7.57
N LEU A 22 -17.88 17.05 6.63
CA LEU A 22 -18.82 15.94 6.79
C LEU A 22 -18.10 14.59 6.91
N HIS A 23 -17.05 14.36 6.11
CA HIS A 23 -16.18 13.19 6.25
C HIS A 23 -15.49 13.13 7.61
N LEU A 24 -15.02 14.28 8.13
CA LEU A 24 -14.42 14.39 9.46
C LEU A 24 -15.45 14.08 10.57
N VAL A 25 -16.65 14.66 10.51
CA VAL A 25 -17.73 14.39 11.47
C VAL A 25 -18.12 12.92 11.45
N ASN A 26 -18.35 12.33 10.28
CA ASN A 26 -18.61 10.90 10.13
C ASN A 26 -17.45 10.03 10.68
N ALA A 27 -16.21 10.51 10.56
CA ALA A 27 -15.05 9.84 11.14
C ALA A 27 -15.06 9.89 12.67
N TYR A 28 -15.36 11.05 13.29
CA TYR A 28 -15.47 11.18 14.74
C TYR A 28 -16.62 10.34 15.30
N ILE A 29 -17.76 10.33 14.62
CA ILE A 29 -18.90 9.46 14.95
C ILE A 29 -18.46 7.99 14.87
N SER A 30 -17.83 7.57 13.76
CA SER A 30 -17.34 6.19 13.64
C SER A 30 -16.29 5.84 14.71
N TYR A 31 -15.47 6.79 15.16
CA TYR A 31 -14.50 6.57 16.24
C TYR A 31 -15.19 6.46 17.59
N PHE A 32 -16.18 7.30 17.88
CA PHE A 32 -16.98 7.23 19.10
C PHE A 32 -17.68 5.87 19.22
N PHE A 33 -18.35 5.42 18.16
CA PHE A 33 -19.01 4.10 18.12
C PHE A 33 -18.03 2.92 18.04
N SER A 34 -16.72 3.16 17.82
CA SER A 34 -15.74 2.07 17.78
C SER A 34 -15.47 1.44 19.15
N SER A 35 -15.84 2.09 20.26
CA SER A 35 -15.78 1.49 21.60
C SER A 35 -16.84 0.41 21.83
N LEU A 36 -17.92 0.39 21.03
CA LEU A 36 -19.00 -0.60 21.10
C LEU A 36 -18.79 -1.78 20.14
N ARG A 37 -17.62 -1.84 19.47
CA ARG A 37 -17.33 -2.82 18.42
C ARG A 37 -16.72 -4.10 19.00
N LYS A 38 -17.02 -5.24 18.36
CA LYS A 38 -16.51 -6.57 18.72
C LYS A 38 -14.98 -6.62 18.73
N GLU A 39 -14.43 -7.48 19.58
CA GLU A 39 -12.98 -7.72 19.68
C GLU A 39 -12.41 -8.37 18.41
N SER A 40 -13.21 -9.20 17.73
CA SER A 40 -12.85 -9.84 16.45
C SER A 40 -14.00 -9.79 15.44
N TYR A 41 -13.65 -9.65 14.17
CA TYR A 41 -14.57 -9.74 13.02
C TYR A 41 -14.28 -10.96 12.13
N VAL A 42 -13.42 -11.89 12.57
CA VAL A 42 -13.21 -13.18 11.90
C VAL A 42 -14.55 -13.94 11.86
N ARG A 43 -14.88 -14.47 10.69
CA ARG A 43 -16.11 -15.22 10.42
C ARG A 43 -15.82 -16.68 10.09
N GLU A 44 -14.76 -16.91 9.32
CA GLU A 44 -14.34 -18.25 8.91
C GLU A 44 -12.82 -18.36 9.05
N ARG A 45 -12.37 -19.59 9.36
CA ARG A 45 -10.99 -19.94 9.56
C ARG A 45 -10.73 -21.27 8.87
N TRP A 46 -9.64 -21.36 8.11
CA TRP A 46 -9.14 -22.60 7.54
C TRP A 46 -7.66 -22.72 7.79
N GLU A 47 -7.23 -23.90 8.21
CA GLU A 47 -5.81 -24.23 8.29
C GLU A 47 -5.29 -24.61 6.90
N GLY A 48 -4.08 -24.17 6.58
CA GLY A 48 -3.38 -24.62 5.40
C GLY A 48 -2.42 -25.76 5.71
N VAL A 49 -1.76 -26.26 4.66
CA VAL A 49 -0.79 -27.38 4.75
C VAL A 49 0.55 -26.95 5.33
N ILE A 50 0.85 -25.65 5.31
CA ILE A 50 2.09 -25.08 5.81
C ILE A 50 1.93 -24.80 7.31
N PRO A 51 2.81 -25.29 8.20
CA PRO A 51 2.69 -25.01 9.62
C PRO A 51 3.09 -23.56 9.94
N LEU A 52 2.36 -22.92 10.86
CA LEU A 52 2.79 -21.65 11.50
C LEU A 52 3.88 -21.86 12.56
N ALA A 53 3.89 -23.04 13.19
CA ALA A 53 4.83 -23.34 14.27
C ALA A 53 6.27 -23.36 13.76
N GLY A 54 7.18 -22.67 14.46
CA GLY A 54 8.60 -22.61 14.12
C GLY A 54 8.96 -21.64 12.99
N ALA A 55 7.99 -20.95 12.37
CA ALA A 55 8.26 -19.94 11.37
C ALA A 55 9.08 -18.78 11.97
N LYS A 56 10.17 -18.41 11.29
CA LYS A 56 11.00 -17.23 11.66
C LYS A 56 10.60 -15.97 10.91
N ARG A 57 10.07 -16.15 9.70
CA ARG A 57 9.58 -15.09 8.82
C ARG A 57 8.12 -15.34 8.55
N LEU A 58 7.26 -14.38 8.87
CA LEU A 58 5.82 -14.50 8.68
C LEU A 58 5.28 -13.26 7.97
N VAL A 59 4.34 -13.46 7.06
CA VAL A 59 3.58 -12.39 6.43
C VAL A 59 2.11 -12.47 6.79
N VAL A 60 1.54 -11.35 7.22
CA VAL A 60 0.09 -11.15 7.24
C VAL A 60 -0.29 -10.48 5.93
N PHE A 61 -0.90 -11.24 5.04
CA PHE A 61 -1.30 -10.77 3.71
C PHE A 61 -2.79 -10.45 3.69
N VAL A 62 -3.14 -9.20 3.42
CA VAL A 62 -4.52 -8.73 3.37
C VAL A 62 -5.06 -8.73 1.95
N HIS A 63 -6.23 -9.32 1.77
CA HIS A 63 -6.91 -9.44 0.49
C HIS A 63 -8.31 -8.81 0.53
N TYR A 64 -8.68 -8.08 -0.51
CA TYR A 64 -10.05 -7.64 -0.74
C TYR A 64 -10.46 -7.72 -2.21
N ASP A 65 -11.50 -8.52 -2.45
CA ASP A 65 -12.24 -8.55 -3.69
C ASP A 65 -13.75 -8.59 -3.38
N ARG A 66 -14.55 -7.89 -4.21
CA ARG A 66 -16.00 -7.79 -3.99
C ARG A 66 -16.72 -9.13 -4.18
N LYS A 67 -16.17 -10.00 -5.03
CA LYS A 67 -16.71 -11.33 -5.37
C LYS A 67 -15.94 -12.46 -4.66
N GLY A 68 -14.91 -12.14 -3.89
CA GLY A 68 -14.09 -13.13 -3.19
C GLY A 68 -13.08 -13.86 -4.07
N ILE A 69 -12.72 -13.29 -5.22
CA ILE A 69 -11.78 -13.90 -6.17
C ILE A 69 -10.35 -13.53 -5.78
N VAL A 70 -9.48 -14.52 -5.58
CA VAL A 70 -8.04 -14.30 -5.41
C VAL A 70 -7.40 -14.31 -6.79
N HIS A 71 -7.32 -13.13 -7.40
CA HIS A 71 -6.82 -12.95 -8.77
C HIS A 71 -5.36 -13.41 -8.94
N ASP A 72 -4.98 -13.75 -10.17
CA ASP A 72 -3.67 -14.33 -10.48
C ASP A 72 -2.49 -13.44 -10.05
N PHE A 73 -2.60 -12.11 -10.14
CA PHE A 73 -1.56 -11.21 -9.66
C PHE A 73 -1.32 -11.34 -8.15
N ALA A 74 -2.38 -11.58 -7.36
CA ALA A 74 -2.26 -11.80 -5.92
C ALA A 74 -1.68 -13.19 -5.64
N ARG A 75 -2.04 -14.21 -6.44
CA ARG A 75 -1.45 -15.55 -6.36
C ARG A 75 0.05 -15.53 -6.66
N HIS A 76 0.47 -14.78 -7.68
CA HIS A 76 1.88 -14.52 -8.00
C HIS A 76 2.62 -13.90 -6.81
N TYR A 77 2.01 -12.89 -6.18
CA TYR A 77 2.58 -12.25 -5.01
C TYR A 77 2.77 -13.24 -3.84
N LEU A 78 1.73 -14.00 -3.51
CA LEU A 78 1.78 -15.01 -2.45
C LEU A 78 2.86 -16.05 -2.69
N ARG A 79 3.04 -16.52 -3.95
CA ARG A 79 4.10 -17.45 -4.32
C ARG A 79 5.49 -16.86 -4.06
N GLN A 80 5.76 -15.65 -4.55
CA GLN A 80 7.06 -15.01 -4.32
C GLN A 80 7.37 -14.80 -2.82
N LEU A 81 6.36 -14.51 -2.01
CA LEU A 81 6.53 -14.42 -0.55
C LEU A 81 6.86 -15.78 0.06
N ALA A 82 6.17 -16.85 -0.34
CA ALA A 82 6.45 -18.21 0.09
C ALA A 82 7.87 -18.65 -0.33
N ASP A 83 8.25 -18.39 -1.57
CA ASP A 83 9.58 -18.70 -2.12
C ASP A 83 10.69 -17.94 -1.38
N SER A 84 10.38 -16.78 -0.81
CA SER A 84 11.27 -15.99 0.06
C SER A 84 11.24 -16.43 1.53
N GLY A 85 10.67 -17.60 1.82
CA GLY A 85 10.68 -18.24 3.14
C GLY A 85 9.66 -17.70 4.13
N PHE A 86 8.64 -16.96 3.69
CA PHE A 86 7.58 -16.50 4.58
C PHE A 86 6.48 -17.55 4.76
N ALA A 87 6.14 -17.86 6.02
CA ALA A 87 4.84 -18.46 6.32
C ALA A 87 3.75 -17.40 6.17
N ILE A 88 2.61 -17.77 5.57
CA ILE A 88 1.57 -16.79 5.20
C ILE A 88 0.32 -16.97 6.07
N VAL A 89 -0.05 -15.90 6.78
CA VAL A 89 -1.38 -15.69 7.35
C VAL A 89 -2.17 -14.83 6.35
N PHE A 90 -3.05 -15.46 5.60
CA PHE A 90 -3.89 -14.78 4.63
C PHE A 90 -5.18 -14.29 5.29
N VAL A 91 -5.46 -13.00 5.22
CA VAL A 91 -6.64 -12.38 5.83
C VAL A 91 -7.48 -11.72 4.74
N SER A 92 -8.66 -12.27 4.46
CA SER A 92 -9.58 -11.72 3.49
C SER A 92 -10.69 -10.89 4.12
N ASN A 93 -10.81 -9.65 3.64
CA ASN A 93 -11.94 -8.75 3.88
C ASN A 93 -13.09 -8.97 2.88
N ALA A 94 -13.01 -9.97 2.01
CA ALA A 94 -14.06 -10.25 1.03
C ALA A 94 -15.36 -10.76 1.71
N PRO A 95 -16.54 -10.46 1.17
CA PRO A 95 -17.80 -10.96 1.71
C PRO A 95 -17.85 -12.49 1.80
N THR A 96 -17.26 -13.16 0.82
CA THR A 96 -17.19 -14.62 0.66
C THR A 96 -15.84 -15.02 0.07
N LEU A 97 -15.47 -16.29 0.19
CA LEU A 97 -14.40 -16.92 -0.58
C LEU A 97 -14.97 -18.19 -1.23
N GLY A 98 -14.74 -18.38 -2.52
CA GLY A 98 -15.19 -19.60 -3.21
C GLY A 98 -14.38 -20.81 -2.78
N ALA A 99 -14.96 -22.02 -2.87
CA ALA A 99 -14.27 -23.26 -2.49
C ALA A 99 -12.92 -23.44 -3.22
N SER A 100 -12.89 -23.16 -4.53
CA SER A 100 -11.65 -23.21 -5.33
C SER A 100 -10.56 -22.24 -4.85
N GLU A 101 -10.97 -21.08 -4.34
CA GLU A 101 -10.05 -20.08 -3.79
C GLU A 101 -9.49 -20.54 -2.46
N VAL A 102 -10.34 -21.11 -1.60
CA VAL A 102 -9.93 -21.69 -0.32
C VAL A 102 -8.99 -22.88 -0.54
N ASP A 103 -9.31 -23.80 -1.45
CA ASP A 103 -8.48 -24.97 -1.77
C ASP A 103 -7.10 -24.56 -2.31
N TRP A 104 -7.04 -23.48 -3.08
CA TRP A 104 -5.76 -22.92 -3.53
C TRP A 104 -4.99 -22.32 -2.35
N LEU A 105 -5.64 -21.48 -1.53
CA LEU A 105 -5.00 -20.85 -0.37
C LEU A 105 -4.50 -21.87 0.66
N GLN A 106 -5.26 -22.94 0.94
CA GLN A 106 -4.84 -23.98 1.88
C GLN A 106 -3.55 -24.68 1.45
N ARG A 107 -3.25 -24.74 0.15
CA ARG A 107 -1.99 -25.32 -0.36
C ARG A 107 -0.80 -24.37 -0.28
N HIS A 108 -1.03 -23.07 -0.15
CA HIS A 108 0.00 -22.03 -0.26
C HIS A 108 0.15 -21.14 0.97
N CYS A 109 -0.79 -21.20 1.90
CA CYS A 109 -0.78 -20.42 3.14
C CYS A 109 -0.76 -21.34 4.34
N ALA A 110 -0.37 -20.80 5.48
CA ALA A 110 -0.39 -21.51 6.74
C ALA A 110 -1.74 -21.36 7.46
N LEU A 111 -2.33 -20.17 7.35
CA LEU A 111 -3.62 -19.88 7.95
C LEU A 111 -4.42 -18.95 7.04
N ILE A 112 -5.71 -19.23 6.88
CA ILE A 112 -6.66 -18.42 6.14
C ILE A 112 -7.74 -17.92 7.10
N LEU A 113 -7.91 -16.61 7.16
CA LEU A 113 -8.97 -15.95 7.92
C LEU A 113 -9.85 -15.17 6.95
N ARG A 114 -11.16 -15.41 6.97
CA ARG A 114 -12.13 -14.49 6.35
C ARG A 114 -12.83 -13.71 7.45
N ARG A 115 -12.91 -12.40 7.25
CA ARG A 115 -13.49 -11.47 8.23
C ARG A 115 -14.45 -10.49 7.57
N ALA A 116 -15.28 -9.84 8.39
CA ALA A 116 -16.05 -8.69 7.91
C ALA A 116 -15.11 -7.52 7.60
N ASN A 117 -15.37 -6.77 6.52
CA ASN A 117 -14.56 -5.60 6.14
C ASN A 117 -14.80 -4.38 7.06
N VAL A 118 -14.33 -4.48 8.30
CA VAL A 118 -14.40 -3.40 9.30
C VAL A 118 -13.00 -3.03 9.77
N GLY A 119 -12.66 -1.73 9.74
CA GLY A 119 -11.28 -1.30 10.00
C GLY A 119 -10.32 -1.52 8.82
N TYR A 120 -10.83 -1.99 7.66
CA TYR A 120 -10.07 -2.21 6.43
C TYR A 120 -8.79 -3.02 6.69
N ASP A 121 -7.68 -2.65 6.05
CA ASP A 121 -6.44 -3.41 6.08
C ASP A 121 -5.81 -3.42 7.46
N PHE A 122 -5.86 -2.31 8.20
CA PHE A 122 -5.35 -2.27 9.59
C PHE A 122 -6.13 -3.18 10.54
N GLY A 123 -7.45 -3.30 10.34
CA GLY A 123 -8.26 -4.27 11.08
C GLY A 123 -7.87 -5.71 10.73
N ALA A 124 -7.61 -5.98 9.44
CA ALA A 124 -7.16 -7.29 8.98
C ALA A 124 -5.74 -7.63 9.46
N TYR A 125 -4.81 -6.66 9.45
CA TYR A 125 -3.48 -6.80 10.04
C TYR A 125 -3.57 -7.12 11.53
N LYS A 126 -4.41 -6.40 12.29
CA LYS A 126 -4.62 -6.67 13.71
C LYS A 126 -5.07 -8.13 13.95
N GLU A 127 -6.07 -8.60 13.19
CA GLU A 127 -6.58 -9.97 13.34
C GLU A 127 -5.56 -11.03 12.90
N GLY A 128 -4.81 -10.77 11.83
CA GLY A 128 -3.74 -11.66 11.39
C GLY A 128 -2.59 -11.73 12.38
N ILE A 129 -2.16 -10.58 12.94
CA ILE A 129 -1.14 -10.51 14.00
C ILE A 129 -1.60 -11.26 15.24
N ALA A 130 -2.85 -11.08 15.67
CA ALA A 130 -3.42 -11.77 16.82
C ALA A 130 -3.55 -13.29 16.63
N ALA A 131 -3.51 -13.78 15.39
CA ALA A 131 -3.55 -15.20 15.08
C ALA A 131 -2.16 -15.87 15.06
N ILE A 132 -1.08 -15.09 15.21
CA ILE A 132 0.29 -15.60 15.31
C ILE A 132 0.49 -16.18 16.72
N PRO A 133 0.90 -17.45 16.87
CA PRO A 133 1.01 -18.09 18.19
C PRO A 133 1.98 -17.40 19.14
N ASP A 134 3.17 -17.03 18.64
CA ASP A 134 4.17 -16.32 19.43
C ASP A 134 4.98 -15.36 18.55
N LEU A 135 4.66 -14.07 18.66
CA LEU A 135 5.37 -12.98 17.97
C LEU A 135 6.85 -12.89 18.39
N ALA A 136 7.22 -13.30 19.60
CA ALA A 136 8.59 -13.18 20.09
C ALA A 136 9.55 -14.16 19.40
N THR A 137 9.02 -15.20 18.75
CA THR A 137 9.82 -16.18 17.99
C THR A 137 10.19 -15.72 16.60
N LEU A 138 9.49 -14.71 16.07
CA LEU A 138 9.72 -14.17 14.74
C LEU A 138 10.97 -13.29 14.73
N ASP A 139 11.78 -13.47 13.69
CA ASP A 139 12.84 -12.54 13.36
C ASP A 139 12.30 -11.41 12.47
N THR A 140 11.30 -11.73 11.63
CA THR A 140 10.68 -10.77 10.71
C THR A 140 9.17 -10.99 10.58
N LEU A 141 8.40 -9.91 10.69
CA LEU A 141 6.99 -9.84 10.32
C LEU A 141 6.81 -8.90 9.14
N LEU A 142 6.18 -9.36 8.07
CA LEU A 142 5.75 -8.54 6.95
C LEU A 142 4.24 -8.31 7.02
N LEU A 143 3.80 -7.07 6.86
CA LEU A 143 2.43 -6.71 6.58
C LEU A 143 2.35 -6.31 5.11
N ALA A 144 1.57 -7.05 4.33
CA ALA A 144 1.40 -6.78 2.90
C ALA A 144 -0.08 -6.83 2.52
N ASN A 145 -0.47 -6.12 1.47
CA ASN A 145 -1.81 -6.21 0.94
C ASN A 145 -1.87 -6.23 -0.58
N ASP A 146 -3.03 -6.61 -1.10
CA ASP A 146 -3.30 -6.70 -2.52
C ASP A 146 -3.64 -5.36 -3.18
N SER A 147 -3.39 -4.20 -2.57
CA SER A 147 -3.68 -2.88 -3.17
C SER A 147 -2.72 -2.47 -4.30
N VAL A 148 -1.76 -3.33 -4.59
CA VAL A 148 -0.71 -3.17 -5.60
C VAL A 148 -0.67 -4.38 -6.53
N TYR A 149 -0.25 -4.16 -7.77
CA TYR A 149 0.27 -5.20 -8.65
C TYR A 149 1.75 -5.38 -8.40
N GLY A 150 2.21 -6.62 -8.49
CA GLY A 150 3.59 -7.02 -8.27
C GLY A 150 3.67 -8.29 -7.45
N PRO A 151 4.86 -8.70 -7.01
CA PRO A 151 6.15 -8.04 -7.26
C PRO A 151 6.50 -8.07 -8.76
N LEU A 152 6.78 -6.91 -9.33
CA LEU A 152 7.19 -6.73 -10.74
C LEU A 152 8.65 -7.12 -10.94
N HIS A 153 9.46 -6.86 -9.91
CA HIS A 153 10.82 -7.37 -9.73
C HIS A 153 10.80 -8.46 -8.67
N HIS A 154 11.78 -9.36 -8.67
CA HIS A 154 11.84 -10.45 -7.70
C HIS A 154 11.86 -9.89 -6.26
N ILE A 155 10.96 -10.37 -5.40
CA ILE A 155 10.75 -9.79 -4.07
C ILE A 155 11.99 -9.89 -3.17
N ALA A 156 12.87 -10.87 -3.42
CA ALA A 156 14.14 -11.01 -2.71
C ALA A 156 14.99 -9.74 -2.80
N GLY A 157 15.12 -9.12 -3.98
CA GLY A 157 15.91 -7.90 -4.15
C GLY A 157 15.37 -6.69 -3.38
N VAL A 158 14.06 -6.70 -3.07
CA VAL A 158 13.43 -5.68 -2.22
C VAL A 158 13.73 -5.95 -0.75
N LEU A 159 13.69 -7.22 -0.36
CA LEU A 159 13.96 -7.66 1.01
C LEU A 159 15.43 -7.46 1.39
N GLU A 160 16.37 -7.65 0.45
CA GLU A 160 17.80 -7.34 0.60
C GLU A 160 18.09 -5.84 0.82
N ARG A 161 17.18 -4.95 0.43
CA ARG A 161 17.29 -3.51 0.76
C ARG A 161 16.82 -3.21 2.18
N MET A 162 16.14 -4.15 2.84
CA MET A 162 15.47 -3.95 4.12
C MET A 162 16.22 -4.64 5.26
N GLU A 163 17.52 -4.41 5.35
CA GLU A 163 18.40 -5.04 6.33
C GLU A 163 18.06 -4.65 7.79
N PRO A 164 17.97 -5.61 8.73
CA PRO A 164 17.65 -5.37 10.13
C PRO A 164 18.68 -4.50 10.86
N GLU A 165 19.94 -4.51 10.41
CA GLU A 165 21.03 -3.71 10.98
C GLU A 165 20.85 -2.21 10.68
N THR A 166 20.09 -1.85 9.64
CA THR A 166 19.95 -0.46 9.18
C THR A 166 18.67 0.21 9.69
N ALA A 167 17.56 -0.51 9.78
CA ALA A 167 16.34 -0.03 10.40
C ALA A 167 15.50 -1.18 10.98
N ASP A 168 14.71 -0.84 11.99
CA ASP A 168 13.88 -1.79 12.73
C ASP A 168 12.50 -1.95 12.09
N VAL A 169 12.04 -0.91 11.37
CA VAL A 169 10.80 -0.89 10.60
C VAL A 169 11.07 -0.35 9.20
N TRP A 170 10.62 -1.10 8.19
CA TRP A 170 10.74 -0.71 6.79
C TRP A 170 9.38 -0.59 6.12
N GLY A 171 9.28 0.34 5.18
CA GLY A 171 8.23 0.35 4.17
C GLY A 171 8.83 0.22 2.77
N ALA A 172 8.07 -0.31 1.82
CA ALA A 172 8.51 -0.26 0.42
C ALA A 172 8.72 1.19 -0.03
N SER A 173 7.80 2.09 0.32
CA SER A 173 7.90 3.53 0.04
C SER A 173 7.51 4.37 1.26
N ASP A 174 7.98 5.61 1.29
CA ASP A 174 7.54 6.65 2.21
C ASP A 174 6.58 7.64 1.54
N CYS A 175 5.89 8.41 2.37
CA CYS A 175 5.07 9.53 1.95
C CYS A 175 5.25 10.70 2.92
N TRP A 176 5.24 11.90 2.35
CA TRP A 176 5.51 13.15 3.06
C TRP A 176 4.32 14.13 3.03
N GLU A 177 3.19 13.76 2.41
CA GLU A 177 2.03 14.64 2.18
C GLU A 177 1.44 15.29 3.46
N PHE A 178 1.46 14.57 4.58
CA PHE A 178 0.99 15.08 5.89
C PHE A 178 2.14 15.20 6.89
N SER A 179 2.86 14.10 7.05
CA SER A 179 4.09 13.97 7.83
C SER A 179 4.78 12.71 7.33
N PHE A 180 6.09 12.60 7.52
CA PHE A 180 6.81 11.38 7.15
C PHE A 180 6.13 10.13 7.72
N HIS A 181 5.78 9.21 6.82
CA HIS A 181 5.26 7.90 7.17
C HIS A 181 5.59 6.87 6.10
N LEU A 182 5.67 5.61 6.53
CA LEU A 182 5.81 4.45 5.65
C LEU A 182 4.44 4.00 5.15
N GLN A 183 4.35 3.66 3.87
CA GLN A 183 3.08 3.24 3.28
C GLN A 183 2.74 1.79 3.63
N SER A 184 1.50 1.55 4.02
CA SER A 184 1.04 0.33 4.72
C SER A 184 0.76 -0.90 3.84
N TYR A 185 0.99 -0.82 2.54
CA TYR A 185 0.80 -1.94 1.61
C TYR A 185 1.97 -2.93 1.60
N PHE A 186 3.12 -2.54 2.18
CA PHE A 186 4.29 -3.37 2.38
C PHE A 186 5.14 -2.80 3.53
N LEU A 187 5.04 -3.40 4.71
CA LEU A 187 5.77 -3.00 5.91
C LEU A 187 6.49 -4.18 6.54
N VAL A 188 7.80 -4.07 6.73
CA VAL A 188 8.60 -5.08 7.42
C VAL A 188 8.91 -4.58 8.84
N PHE A 189 8.69 -5.45 9.82
CA PHE A 189 9.08 -5.25 11.21
C PHE A 189 10.11 -6.31 11.57
N HIS A 190 11.28 -5.86 11.98
CA HIS A 190 12.31 -6.74 12.49
C HIS A 190 12.18 -6.93 13.99
N LYS A 191 12.89 -7.92 14.51
CA LYS A 191 12.85 -8.34 15.92
C LYS A 191 12.86 -7.19 16.94
N PRO A 192 13.71 -6.13 16.84
CA PRO A 192 13.66 -5.02 17.79
C PRO A 192 12.32 -4.28 17.81
N ALA A 193 11.67 -4.12 16.66
CA ALA A 193 10.35 -3.51 16.57
C ALA A 193 9.26 -4.43 17.13
N LEU A 194 9.33 -5.74 16.85
CA LEU A 194 8.37 -6.73 17.36
C LEU A 194 8.40 -6.86 18.89
N GLN A 195 9.58 -6.70 19.49
CA GLN A 195 9.78 -6.74 20.94
C GLN A 195 9.51 -5.39 21.62
N SER A 196 9.26 -4.32 20.86
CA SER A 196 9.00 -3.00 21.41
C SER A 196 7.60 -2.93 22.05
N PRO A 197 7.47 -2.42 23.29
CA PRO A 197 6.16 -2.17 23.89
C PRO A 197 5.26 -1.28 23.03
N ALA A 198 5.85 -0.36 22.26
CA ALA A 198 5.10 0.52 21.36
C ALA A 198 4.38 -0.24 20.25
N PHE A 199 4.95 -1.34 19.75
CA PHE A 199 4.30 -2.20 18.75
C PHE A 199 3.07 -2.86 19.35
N ALA A 200 3.22 -3.52 20.50
CA ALA A 200 2.11 -4.16 21.21
C ALA A 200 1.01 -3.16 21.61
N GLU A 201 1.40 -1.99 22.11
CA GLU A 201 0.48 -0.92 22.48
C GLU A 201 -0.30 -0.38 21.27
N PHE A 202 0.36 -0.18 20.14
CA PHE A 202 -0.28 0.30 18.92
C PHE A 202 -1.40 -0.66 18.46
N TRP A 203 -1.08 -1.96 18.33
CA TRP A 203 -2.04 -2.95 17.82
C TRP A 203 -3.15 -3.26 18.83
N SER A 204 -2.85 -3.30 20.13
CA SER A 204 -3.88 -3.50 21.17
C SER A 204 -4.88 -2.35 21.20
N LYS A 205 -4.41 -1.09 21.14
CA LYS A 205 -5.25 0.11 21.14
C LYS A 205 -5.94 0.39 19.80
N LEU A 206 -5.52 -0.28 18.72
CA LEU A 206 -6.13 -0.10 17.41
C LEU A 206 -7.61 -0.46 17.47
N ARG A 207 -8.45 0.51 17.09
CA ARG A 207 -9.90 0.34 17.02
C ARG A 207 -10.32 0.03 15.59
N TYR A 208 -11.35 -0.76 15.41
CA TYR A 208 -11.91 -0.94 14.07
C TYR A 208 -12.69 0.32 13.72
N VAL A 209 -12.16 1.22 12.89
CA VAL A 209 -12.83 2.47 12.47
C VAL A 209 -13.24 2.36 11.00
N GLN A 210 -14.43 2.86 10.64
CA GLN A 210 -14.96 2.83 9.27
C GLN A 210 -14.75 4.17 8.55
N SER A 211 -13.52 4.69 8.58
CA SER A 211 -13.18 5.95 7.91
C SER A 211 -11.77 5.89 7.34
N LYS A 212 -11.66 6.01 6.00
CA LYS A 212 -10.37 5.98 5.29
C LYS A 212 -9.45 7.10 5.73
N THR A 213 -9.96 8.32 5.83
CA THR A 213 -9.17 9.48 6.27
C THR A 213 -8.64 9.28 7.69
N TRP A 214 -9.46 8.70 8.57
CA TRP A 214 -9.03 8.44 9.94
C TRP A 214 -7.99 7.32 10.00
N ILE A 215 -8.15 6.27 9.20
CA ILE A 215 -7.17 5.18 9.08
C ILE A 215 -5.82 5.70 8.58
N ILE A 216 -5.80 6.52 7.53
CA ILE A 216 -4.55 7.11 7.02
C ILE A 216 -3.89 7.94 8.12
N MET A 217 -4.62 8.89 8.71
CA MET A 217 -4.03 9.83 9.69
C MET A 217 -3.69 9.20 11.04
N LYS A 218 -4.46 8.24 11.53
CA LYS A 218 -4.27 7.64 12.86
C LYS A 218 -3.52 6.32 12.83
N TYR A 219 -3.60 5.56 11.75
CA TYR A 219 -2.96 4.26 11.67
C TYR A 219 -1.75 4.29 10.76
N GLU A 220 -1.84 4.74 9.52
CA GLU A 220 -0.68 4.73 8.63
C GLU A 220 0.39 5.74 9.07
N VAL A 221 -0.02 7.00 9.25
CA VAL A 221 0.83 8.05 9.82
C VAL A 221 1.14 7.75 11.30
N GLY A 222 0.14 7.33 12.06
CA GLY A 222 0.27 7.12 13.50
C GLY A 222 1.19 5.95 13.86
N LEU A 223 1.22 4.88 13.07
CA LEU A 223 2.11 3.73 13.24
C LEU A 223 3.56 4.17 13.13
N THR A 224 3.93 4.80 12.01
CA THR A 224 5.32 5.26 11.80
C THR A 224 5.74 6.25 12.89
N ARG A 225 4.83 7.17 13.27
CA ARG A 225 5.08 8.11 14.36
C ARG A 225 5.30 7.40 15.69
N ALA A 226 4.45 6.44 16.07
CA ALA A 226 4.56 5.70 17.32
C ALA A 226 5.87 4.93 17.40
N MET A 227 6.26 4.25 16.32
CA MET A 227 7.53 3.52 16.25
C MET A 227 8.73 4.46 16.42
N ARG A 228 8.75 5.60 15.70
CA ARG A 228 9.83 6.59 15.83
C ARG A 228 9.89 7.24 17.22
N GLN A 229 8.73 7.52 17.84
CA GLN A 229 8.67 8.07 19.19
C GLN A 229 9.20 7.09 20.24
N ALA A 230 9.11 5.79 19.97
CA ALA A 230 9.71 4.73 20.79
C ALA A 230 11.21 4.52 20.51
N GLY A 231 11.83 5.35 19.68
CA GLY A 231 13.26 5.26 19.34
C GLY A 231 13.59 4.28 18.21
N LEU A 232 12.59 3.65 17.58
CA LEU A 232 12.83 2.71 16.48
C LEU A 232 13.19 3.44 15.19
N ARG A 233 14.15 2.88 14.45
CA ARG A 233 14.61 3.38 13.16
C ARG A 233 13.62 2.95 12.09
N CYS A 234 12.99 3.93 11.44
CA CYS A 234 12.01 3.70 10.37
C CYS A 234 12.56 4.22 9.03
N ARG A 235 12.56 3.38 7.99
CA ARG A 235 13.09 3.73 6.66
C ARG A 235 12.22 3.20 5.52
N ALA A 236 12.30 3.85 4.36
CA ALA A 236 11.76 3.31 3.12
C ALA A 236 12.87 2.67 2.29
N ALA A 237 12.59 1.53 1.65
CA ALA A 237 13.53 0.92 0.71
C ALA A 237 13.67 1.74 -0.58
N PHE A 238 12.61 2.45 -0.97
CA PHE A 238 12.59 3.37 -2.10
C PHE A 238 12.11 4.76 -1.63
N PRO A 239 13.00 5.58 -1.07
CA PRO A 239 12.67 6.90 -0.54
C PRO A 239 12.20 7.89 -1.62
N TYR A 240 11.15 8.66 -1.32
CA TYR A 240 10.64 9.76 -2.15
C TYR A 240 11.74 10.74 -2.56
N ARG A 241 12.64 11.08 -1.63
CA ARG A 241 13.70 12.06 -1.87
C ARG A 241 14.64 11.63 -3.02
N ASP A 242 14.85 10.34 -3.20
CA ASP A 242 15.77 9.81 -4.22
C ASP A 242 15.13 9.96 -5.61
N ALA A 243 13.82 9.64 -5.73
CA ALA A 243 13.05 9.89 -6.96
C ALA A 243 12.91 11.39 -7.28
N ALA A 244 12.66 12.23 -6.25
CA ALA A 244 12.54 13.67 -6.42
C ALA A 244 13.88 14.32 -6.84
N ALA A 245 15.00 13.90 -6.24
CA ALA A 245 16.33 14.39 -6.58
C ALA A 245 16.69 14.04 -8.03
N ALA A 246 16.44 12.80 -8.46
CA ALA A 246 16.68 12.39 -9.84
C ALA A 246 15.88 13.20 -10.86
N LEU A 247 14.63 13.55 -10.56
CA LEU A 247 13.84 14.43 -11.43
C LEU A 247 14.43 15.84 -11.50
N ILE A 248 14.86 16.39 -10.37
CA ILE A 248 15.50 17.71 -10.32
C ILE A 248 16.79 17.71 -11.15
N GLU A 249 17.65 16.72 -10.95
CA GLU A 249 18.90 16.55 -11.72
C GLU A 249 18.60 16.46 -13.23
N ALA A 250 17.63 15.63 -13.63
CA ALA A 250 17.27 15.47 -15.03
C ALA A 250 16.76 16.79 -15.67
N VAL A 251 15.96 17.58 -14.93
CA VAL A 251 15.41 18.85 -15.44
C VAL A 251 16.47 19.97 -15.46
N VAL A 252 17.31 20.06 -14.42
CA VAL A 252 18.24 21.19 -14.24
C VAL A 252 19.55 20.95 -15.01
N GLU A 253 20.10 19.75 -14.94
CA GLU A 253 21.45 19.47 -15.45
C GLU A 253 21.43 18.89 -16.87
N ARG A 254 20.43 18.05 -17.18
CA ARG A 254 20.35 17.34 -18.46
C ARG A 254 19.43 18.01 -19.48
N ASP A 255 18.85 19.15 -19.12
CA ASP A 255 17.92 19.95 -19.92
C ASP A 255 16.92 19.08 -20.72
N ILE A 256 16.35 18.05 -20.07
CA ILE A 256 15.43 17.12 -20.75
C ILE A 256 14.19 17.83 -21.34
N LEU A 257 13.96 19.06 -20.94
CA LEU A 257 12.85 19.87 -21.43
C LEU A 257 13.15 20.53 -22.79
N SER A 258 14.39 20.54 -23.30
CA SER A 258 14.71 21.25 -24.53
C SER A 258 14.42 20.50 -25.82
N GLU A 259 14.52 19.16 -25.91
CA GLU A 259 14.33 18.45 -27.19
C GLU A 259 13.62 17.07 -27.10
N GLY A 260 12.80 16.76 -28.12
CA GLY A 260 12.30 15.40 -28.43
C GLY A 260 11.24 14.78 -27.52
N ILE A 261 10.93 15.39 -26.37
CA ILE A 261 9.92 14.88 -25.43
C ILE A 261 8.50 15.24 -25.87
N ASP A 262 7.61 14.25 -25.83
CA ASP A 262 6.18 14.43 -26.00
C ASP A 262 5.63 15.63 -25.18
N PRO A 263 4.84 16.54 -25.78
CA PRO A 263 4.37 17.75 -25.09
C PRO A 263 3.57 17.48 -23.81
N VAL A 264 2.81 16.38 -23.74
CA VAL A 264 2.04 16.02 -22.54
C VAL A 264 3.00 15.63 -21.42
N ARG A 265 4.00 14.79 -21.71
CA ARG A 265 5.04 14.43 -20.76
C ARG A 265 5.83 15.65 -20.29
N LYS A 266 6.22 16.54 -21.21
CA LYS A 266 6.94 17.79 -20.89
C LYS A 266 6.16 18.66 -19.90
N ASN A 267 4.87 18.88 -20.17
CA ASN A 267 4.00 19.68 -19.29
C ASN A 267 3.84 19.04 -17.90
N PHE A 268 3.71 17.72 -17.84
CA PHE A 268 3.62 16.99 -16.57
C PHE A 268 4.89 17.12 -15.74
N ILE A 269 6.07 16.89 -16.34
CA ILE A 269 7.36 17.05 -15.67
C ILE A 269 7.53 18.47 -15.13
N GLN A 270 7.19 19.48 -15.93
CA GLN A 270 7.23 20.87 -15.48
C GLN A 270 6.28 21.14 -14.30
N GLN A 271 5.07 20.58 -14.32
CA GLN A 271 4.13 20.72 -13.21
C GLN A 271 4.67 20.08 -11.94
N VAL A 272 5.18 18.85 -12.02
CA VAL A 272 5.77 18.13 -10.89
C VAL A 272 6.97 18.89 -10.34
N PHE A 273 7.89 19.34 -11.20
CA PHE A 273 9.06 20.15 -10.82
C PHE A 273 8.66 21.42 -10.06
N ARG A 274 7.67 22.17 -10.54
CA ARG A 274 7.16 23.37 -9.85
C ARG A 274 6.60 23.04 -8.47
N ILE A 275 5.88 21.93 -8.32
CA ILE A 275 5.28 21.51 -7.04
C ILE A 275 6.39 21.16 -6.03
N ILE A 276 7.41 20.40 -6.45
CA ILE A 276 8.53 20.01 -5.60
C ILE A 276 9.31 21.25 -5.13
N ASN A 277 9.64 22.16 -6.06
CA ASN A 277 10.34 23.41 -5.73
C ASN A 277 9.53 24.36 -4.84
N ALA A 278 8.20 24.25 -4.86
CA ALA A 278 7.33 24.94 -3.92
C ALA A 278 7.28 24.29 -2.53
N GLY A 279 8.11 23.27 -2.27
CA GLY A 279 8.19 22.56 -0.99
C GLY A 279 6.98 21.67 -0.69
N ARG A 280 6.20 21.30 -1.71
CA ARG A 280 5.01 20.46 -1.54
C ARG A 280 5.34 19.01 -1.87
N PRO A 281 5.39 18.10 -0.88
CA PRO A 281 5.66 16.69 -1.15
C PRO A 281 4.53 16.04 -1.94
N LEU A 282 4.90 15.09 -2.79
CA LEU A 282 3.99 14.31 -3.62
C LEU A 282 4.02 12.84 -3.20
N ASN A 283 2.96 12.10 -3.52
CA ASN A 283 2.96 10.65 -3.37
C ASN A 283 3.89 10.03 -4.43
N SER A 284 5.03 9.49 -3.98
CA SER A 284 6.08 8.89 -4.82
C SER A 284 5.51 7.85 -5.80
N THR A 285 4.75 6.89 -5.26
CA THR A 285 4.17 5.75 -6.01
C THR A 285 3.12 6.12 -7.05
N HIS A 286 2.68 7.39 -7.09
CA HIS A 286 1.78 7.91 -8.12
C HIS A 286 2.52 8.80 -9.12
N PHE A 287 3.28 9.79 -8.64
CA PHE A 287 3.89 10.80 -9.51
C PHE A 287 5.19 10.35 -10.18
N PHE A 288 5.85 9.36 -9.59
CA PHE A 288 7.13 8.82 -10.07
C PHE A 288 7.03 7.32 -10.36
N TRP A 289 5.83 6.79 -10.57
CA TRP A 289 5.59 5.34 -10.69
C TRP A 289 6.46 4.68 -11.77
N ASP A 290 6.62 5.34 -12.92
CA ASP A 290 7.40 4.84 -14.06
C ASP A 290 8.89 4.90 -13.78
N TYR A 291 9.38 6.03 -13.26
CA TYR A 291 10.76 6.18 -12.83
C TYR A 291 11.14 5.17 -11.74
N MET A 292 10.27 5.00 -10.73
CA MET A 292 10.50 4.06 -9.64
C MET A 292 10.63 2.62 -10.17
N ILE A 293 9.76 2.19 -11.08
CA ILE A 293 9.82 0.85 -11.66
C ILE A 293 11.04 0.68 -12.57
N ALA A 294 11.28 1.65 -13.46
CA ALA A 294 12.25 1.51 -14.55
C ALA A 294 13.70 1.84 -14.17
N GLN A 295 13.90 2.66 -13.13
CA GLN A 295 15.23 3.17 -12.75
C GLN A 295 15.62 2.83 -11.32
N MET A 296 14.65 2.52 -10.46
CA MET A 296 14.91 2.18 -9.07
C MET A 296 14.61 0.71 -8.75
N ASP A 297 14.14 -0.09 -9.71
CA ASP A 297 13.68 -1.47 -9.49
C ASP A 297 12.55 -1.60 -8.46
N PHE A 298 11.67 -0.61 -8.40
CA PHE A 298 10.54 -0.62 -7.49
C PHE A 298 9.55 -1.74 -7.87
N PRO A 299 9.21 -2.64 -6.93
CA PRO A 299 8.52 -3.89 -7.26
C PRO A 299 7.00 -3.75 -7.42
N PHE A 300 6.41 -2.57 -7.24
CA PHE A 300 4.96 -2.44 -7.13
C PHE A 300 4.37 -1.36 -8.04
N LEU A 301 3.17 -1.62 -8.56
CA LEU A 301 2.35 -0.63 -9.26
C LEU A 301 0.99 -0.53 -8.56
N LYS A 302 0.59 0.67 -8.15
CA LYS A 302 -0.67 0.87 -7.42
C LYS A 302 -1.88 0.50 -8.28
N ARG A 303 -2.77 -0.36 -7.78
CA ARG A 303 -4.00 -0.75 -8.51
C ARG A 303 -4.87 0.45 -8.82
N GLU A 304 -5.02 1.35 -7.84
CA GLU A 304 -5.85 2.55 -8.01
C GLU A 304 -5.33 3.52 -9.06
N LEU A 305 -4.01 3.51 -9.33
CA LEU A 305 -3.41 4.32 -10.37
C LEU A 305 -3.99 3.93 -11.73
N LEU A 306 -4.05 2.62 -12.03
CA LEU A 306 -4.62 2.13 -13.30
C LEU A 306 -6.16 2.13 -13.32
N GLN A 307 -6.83 1.91 -12.18
CA GLN A 307 -8.29 1.75 -12.15
C GLN A 307 -9.07 3.07 -12.01
N LYS A 308 -8.46 4.08 -11.38
CA LYS A 308 -9.13 5.33 -11.03
C LYS A 308 -8.31 6.57 -11.37
N ASN A 309 -6.98 6.46 -11.32
CA ASN A 309 -6.06 7.55 -11.54
C ASN A 309 -6.43 8.82 -10.74
N PRO A 310 -6.45 8.77 -9.40
CA PRO A 310 -6.94 9.87 -8.57
C PRO A 310 -6.09 11.15 -8.70
N ALA A 311 -4.82 11.01 -9.06
CA ALA A 311 -3.89 12.10 -9.26
C ALA A 311 -3.88 12.63 -10.71
N HIS A 312 -4.72 12.08 -11.60
CA HIS A 312 -4.77 12.43 -13.03
C HIS A 312 -3.41 12.37 -13.72
N ILE A 313 -2.63 11.34 -13.39
CA ILE A 313 -1.32 11.07 -14.00
C ILE A 313 -1.54 10.83 -15.50
N PRO A 314 -0.89 11.61 -16.38
CA PRO A 314 -1.08 11.47 -17.81
C PRO A 314 -0.35 10.22 -18.32
N LEU A 315 -0.71 9.82 -19.54
CA LEU A 315 -0.02 8.78 -20.29
C LEU A 315 0.05 7.39 -19.60
N LEU A 316 -0.82 7.11 -18.63
CA LEU A 316 -0.88 5.78 -18.00
C LEU A 316 -1.15 4.65 -18.99
N THR A 317 -1.63 4.94 -20.20
CA THR A 317 -1.80 3.95 -21.28
C THR A 317 -0.51 3.22 -21.66
N TYR A 318 0.68 3.77 -21.35
CA TYR A 318 1.96 3.09 -21.59
C TYR A 318 2.44 2.20 -20.44
N TRP A 319 1.66 2.00 -19.37
CA TRP A 319 2.08 1.24 -18.19
C TRP A 319 2.67 -0.13 -18.56
N GLU A 320 2.03 -0.84 -19.49
CA GLU A 320 2.43 -2.17 -19.90
C GLU A 320 3.81 -2.15 -20.56
N ARG A 321 4.09 -1.13 -21.39
CA ARG A 321 5.39 -0.95 -22.03
C ARG A 321 6.49 -0.72 -20.99
N VAL A 322 6.23 0.12 -19.99
CA VAL A 322 7.21 0.39 -18.93
C VAL A 322 7.53 -0.87 -18.15
N VAL A 323 6.51 -1.66 -17.79
CA VAL A 323 6.72 -2.92 -17.07
C VAL A 323 7.50 -3.91 -17.94
N LYS A 324 7.07 -4.17 -19.19
CA LYS A 324 7.74 -5.12 -20.10
C LYS A 324 9.19 -4.76 -20.42
N GLN A 325 9.52 -3.47 -20.46
CA GLN A 325 10.89 -3.01 -20.74
C GLN A 325 11.80 -3.08 -19.51
N SER A 326 11.22 -3.09 -18.31
CA SER A 326 11.98 -2.99 -17.06
C SER A 326 12.05 -4.31 -16.30
N THR A 327 11.11 -5.22 -16.54
CA THR A 327 10.96 -6.44 -15.72
C THR A 327 10.50 -7.64 -16.57
N ASP A 328 10.62 -8.84 -16.00
CA ASP A 328 10.16 -10.11 -16.59
C ASP A 328 8.72 -10.47 -16.16
N TYR A 329 7.99 -9.53 -15.56
CA TYR A 329 6.65 -9.75 -15.03
C TYR A 329 5.63 -10.00 -16.15
N ASP A 330 4.81 -11.05 -15.99
CA ASP A 330 3.66 -11.31 -16.86
C ASP A 330 2.58 -10.23 -16.69
N THR A 331 2.61 -9.24 -17.58
CA THR A 331 1.63 -8.14 -17.60
C THR A 331 0.20 -8.60 -17.84
N ASP A 332 -0.01 -9.80 -18.38
CA ASP A 332 -1.36 -10.32 -18.61
C ASP A 332 -2.08 -10.60 -17.28
N LEU A 333 -1.35 -10.80 -16.17
CA LEU A 333 -1.92 -10.87 -14.82
C LEU A 333 -2.66 -9.58 -14.45
N ILE A 334 -2.12 -8.43 -14.85
CA ILE A 334 -2.73 -7.11 -14.64
C ILE A 334 -3.88 -6.92 -15.62
N LEU A 335 -3.67 -7.24 -16.91
CA LEU A 335 -4.70 -7.08 -17.95
C LEU A 335 -5.96 -7.89 -17.63
N ARG A 336 -5.84 -9.17 -17.27
CA ARG A 336 -6.98 -10.02 -16.87
C ARG A 336 -7.79 -9.40 -15.73
N HIS A 337 -7.12 -8.85 -14.72
CA HIS A 337 -7.81 -8.18 -13.61
C HIS A 337 -8.42 -6.83 -14.02
N LEU A 338 -7.77 -6.05 -14.89
CA LEU A 338 -8.31 -4.81 -15.45
C LEU A 338 -9.56 -5.08 -16.30
N GLU A 339 -9.56 -6.08 -17.17
CA GLU A 339 -10.73 -6.48 -17.97
C GLU A 339 -11.93 -6.83 -17.08
N LEU A 340 -11.71 -7.48 -15.95
CA LEU A 340 -12.77 -7.81 -14.99
C LEU A 340 -13.26 -6.59 -14.19
N SER A 341 -12.35 -5.68 -13.84
CA SER A 341 -12.65 -4.55 -12.95
C SER A 341 -13.11 -3.28 -13.68
N LEU A 342 -12.74 -3.10 -14.95
CA LEU A 342 -13.09 -1.97 -15.81
C LEU A 342 -14.26 -2.25 -16.75
N LYS A 343 -14.95 -3.40 -16.65
CA LYS A 343 -16.11 -3.77 -17.50
C LYS A 343 -17.24 -2.72 -17.61
N ASN A 344 -17.20 -1.63 -16.84
CA ASN A 344 -18.13 -0.49 -16.90
C ASN A 344 -17.43 0.89 -17.06
N ARG A 345 -16.18 0.94 -17.50
CA ARG A 345 -15.40 2.17 -17.74
C ARG A 345 -14.63 2.00 -19.03
N SER A 346 -14.98 2.79 -20.04
CA SER A 346 -14.29 2.87 -21.32
C SER A 346 -12.80 3.13 -21.09
N VAL A 347 -11.96 2.23 -21.62
CA VAL A 347 -10.50 2.34 -21.69
C VAL A 347 -10.11 3.52 -22.59
#